data_AF-A0A1L3SU62-F1
#
_entry.id   AF-A0A1L3SU62-F1
#
_cell.length_a   1.000
_cell.length_b   1.000
_cell.length_c   1.000
_cell.angle_alpha   90.00
_cell.angle_beta   90.00
_cell.angle_gamma   90.00
#
_symmetry.space_group_name_H-M   'P 1'
#
loop_
_entity.id
_entity.type
_entity.pdbx_description
1 polymer ?
#
loop_
_entity_poly.entity_id
_entity_poly.type
_entity_poly.pdbx_seq_one_letter_code
_entity_poly.pdbx_strand_id
1 'polypeptide(L)'
;MNPWTRACIGALGGFAAWLSKLLALDAATLNQFVEQQLWLQAADLKVSVFIILPVLVFLGAVIAWLTEESLRIKLFAIGVSAPAIIAPWTAKSTMNDIALLESIALVQPAYAQTKDARQQGVVDGLKVLLGITEIPDPKEERYWVIVGAFSDLDQAYLLANEINHAHPELDAFVGSRMPGNPLFPVIVGGKDGYMTLANAQKLQQHVNDLGLSKGGAYLSAYAERVPEDGNPR
;
A
#
# COMPACT_ATOMS: atom_id res chain seq x y z
N MET A 1 -26.15 -21.49 -33.69
CA MET A 1 -24.77 -21.08 -33.33
C MET A 1 -24.13 -22.21 -32.54
N ASN A 2 -22.85 -22.52 -32.76
CA ASN A 2 -22.15 -23.61 -32.06
C ASN A 2 -22.14 -23.34 -30.54
N PRO A 3 -22.46 -24.33 -29.66
CA PRO A 3 -22.40 -24.18 -28.21
C PRO A 3 -21.09 -23.58 -27.69
N TRP A 4 -19.95 -23.93 -28.30
CA TRP A 4 -18.65 -23.37 -27.94
C TRP A 4 -18.55 -21.86 -28.15
N THR A 5 -19.10 -21.36 -29.27
CA THR A 5 -19.16 -19.92 -29.53
C THR A 5 -20.02 -19.20 -28.50
N ARG A 6 -21.10 -19.84 -28.02
CA ARG A 6 -21.97 -19.26 -26.99
C ARG A 6 -21.23 -19.13 -25.65
N ALA A 7 -20.52 -20.19 -25.25
CA ALA A 7 -19.70 -20.19 -24.04
C ALA A 7 -18.60 -19.10 -24.08
N CYS A 8 -17.89 -18.93 -25.20
CA CYS A 8 -16.88 -17.88 -25.35
C CYS A 8 -17.47 -16.46 -25.23
N ILE A 9 -18.64 -16.22 -25.82
CA ILE A 9 -19.32 -14.91 -25.70
C ILE A 9 -19.73 -14.65 -24.25
N GLY A 10 -20.23 -15.67 -23.55
CA GLY A 10 -20.54 -15.58 -22.12
C GLY A 10 -19.32 -15.33 -21.24
N ALA A 11 -18.20 -16.00 -21.54
CA ALA A 11 -16.93 -15.81 -20.84
C ALA A 11 -16.44 -14.36 -20.97
N LEU A 12 -16.55 -13.77 -22.16
CA LEU A 12 -16.26 -12.35 -22.40
C LEU A 12 -17.19 -11.44 -21.59
N GLY A 13 -18.46 -11.81 -21.44
CA GLY A 13 -19.41 -11.10 -20.58
C GLY A 13 -18.99 -11.12 -19.10
N GLY A 14 -18.59 -12.30 -18.59
CA GLY A 14 -18.08 -12.43 -17.23
C GLY A 14 -16.78 -11.66 -16.98
N PHE A 15 -15.90 -11.62 -17.98
CA PHE A 15 -14.69 -10.79 -17.94
C PHE A 15 -15.01 -9.29 -17.92
N ALA A 16 -15.97 -8.83 -18.73
CA ALA A 16 -16.41 -7.43 -18.73
C ALA A 16 -17.04 -7.02 -17.39
N ALA A 17 -17.83 -7.89 -16.77
CA ALA A 17 -18.39 -7.66 -15.44
C ALA A 17 -17.29 -7.54 -14.37
N TRP A 18 -16.25 -8.37 -14.46
CA TRP A 18 -15.08 -8.26 -13.58
C TRP A 18 -14.31 -6.95 -13.79
N LEU A 19 -14.07 -6.53 -15.04
CA LEU A 19 -13.43 -5.24 -15.35
C LEU A 19 -14.23 -4.06 -14.79
N SER A 20 -15.56 -4.10 -14.90
CA SER A 20 -16.42 -3.07 -14.32
C SER A 20 -16.30 -3.03 -12.79
N LYS A 21 -16.15 -4.18 -12.13
CA LYS A 21 -15.92 -4.26 -10.69
C LYS A 21 -14.56 -3.67 -10.31
N LEU A 22 -13.50 -4.04 -11.03
CA LEU A 22 -12.15 -3.54 -10.82
C LEU A 22 -12.10 -2.01 -10.97
N LEU A 23 -12.78 -1.46 -11.97
CA LEU A 23 -12.87 0.00 -12.13
C LEU A 23 -13.64 0.69 -11.01
N ALA A 24 -14.71 0.07 -10.49
CA ALA A 24 -15.59 0.68 -9.51
C ALA A 24 -15.10 0.58 -8.05
N LEU A 25 -14.54 -0.57 -7.67
CA LEU A 25 -14.09 -0.84 -6.30
C LEU A 25 -12.62 -0.49 -6.11
N ASP A 26 -11.77 -0.90 -7.05
CA ASP A 26 -10.34 -1.02 -6.78
C ASP A 26 -9.58 0.28 -7.02
N ALA A 27 -10.05 1.19 -7.89
CA ALA A 27 -9.34 2.46 -8.12
C ALA A 27 -9.27 3.37 -6.88
N ALA A 28 -10.34 3.42 -6.09
CA ALA A 28 -10.41 4.26 -4.88
C ALA A 28 -9.71 3.59 -3.68
N THR A 29 -9.94 2.30 -3.46
CA THR A 29 -9.34 1.56 -2.34
C THR A 29 -7.85 1.28 -2.55
N LEU A 30 -7.39 0.97 -3.77
CA LEU A 30 -5.95 0.86 -4.02
C LEU A 30 -5.24 2.17 -3.81
N ASN A 31 -5.82 3.30 -4.22
CA ASN A 31 -5.16 4.58 -4.00
C ASN A 31 -4.99 4.83 -2.50
N GLN A 32 -6.01 4.50 -1.69
CA GLN A 32 -5.91 4.56 -0.23
C GLN A 32 -4.86 3.59 0.34
N PHE A 33 -4.78 2.34 -0.13
CA PHE A 33 -3.78 1.38 0.37
C PHE A 33 -2.35 1.74 -0.01
N VAL A 34 -2.16 2.28 -1.21
CA VAL A 34 -0.86 2.77 -1.68
C VAL A 34 -0.44 4.01 -0.88
N GLU A 35 -1.36 4.97 -0.67
CA GLU A 35 -1.10 6.15 0.17
C GLU A 35 -0.77 5.79 1.62
N GLN A 36 -1.42 4.76 2.16
CA GLN A 36 -1.18 4.29 3.54
C GLN A 36 -0.02 3.29 3.67
N GLN A 37 0.67 2.93 2.57
CA GLN A 37 1.74 1.93 2.53
C GLN A 37 1.35 0.57 3.15
N LEU A 38 0.07 0.19 3.08
CA LEU A 38 -0.46 -1.07 3.62
C LEU A 38 -0.30 -2.21 2.61
N TRP A 39 0.95 -2.56 2.31
CA TRP A 39 1.32 -3.51 1.26
C TRP A 39 0.76 -4.93 1.46
N LEU A 40 0.58 -5.37 2.71
CA LEU A 40 -0.06 -6.64 3.06
C LEU A 40 -1.52 -6.69 2.59
N GLN A 41 -2.26 -5.60 2.76
CA GLN A 41 -3.67 -5.52 2.36
C GLN A 41 -3.81 -5.43 0.83
N ALA A 42 -2.86 -4.77 0.16
CA ALA A 42 -2.78 -4.76 -1.30
C ALA A 42 -2.52 -6.17 -1.88
N ALA A 43 -1.69 -6.98 -1.20
CA ALA A 43 -1.45 -8.37 -1.59
C ALA A 43 -2.70 -9.25 -1.43
N ASP A 44 -3.42 -9.12 -0.32
CA ASP A 44 -4.69 -9.85 -0.09
C ASP A 44 -5.75 -9.46 -1.12
N LEU A 45 -5.86 -8.16 -1.45
CA LEU A 45 -6.75 -7.68 -2.50
C LEU A 45 -6.40 -8.33 -3.85
N LYS A 46 -5.11 -8.36 -4.23
CA LYS A 46 -4.64 -9.02 -5.46
C LYS A 46 -5.06 -10.49 -5.50
N VAL A 47 -4.85 -11.24 -4.42
CA VAL A 47 -5.24 -12.66 -4.35
C VAL A 47 -6.74 -12.83 -4.53
N SER A 48 -7.55 -11.99 -3.86
CA SER A 48 -9.02 -12.05 -3.98
C SER A 48 -9.50 -11.78 -5.41
N VAL A 49 -8.90 -10.78 -6.08
CA VAL A 49 -9.21 -10.40 -7.46
C VAL A 49 -8.88 -11.52 -8.43
N PHE A 50 -7.74 -12.19 -8.26
CA PHE A 50 -7.32 -13.32 -9.10
C PHE A 50 -8.16 -14.58 -8.89
N ILE A 51 -8.72 -14.80 -7.70
CA ILE A 51 -9.61 -15.95 -7.43
C ILE A 51 -11.03 -15.70 -7.97
N ILE A 52 -11.54 -14.48 -7.82
CA ILE A 52 -12.91 -14.14 -8.24
C ILE A 52 -13.04 -14.09 -9.77
N LEU A 53 -12.00 -13.64 -10.47
CA LEU A 53 -11.97 -13.54 -11.94
C LEU A 53 -12.39 -14.86 -12.65
N PRO A 54 -11.73 -16.00 -12.45
CA PRO A 54 -12.08 -17.24 -13.14
C PRO A 54 -13.50 -17.71 -12.79
N VAL A 55 -13.98 -17.45 -11.57
CA VAL A 55 -15.35 -17.78 -11.15
C VAL A 55 -16.38 -16.98 -11.95
N LEU A 56 -16.19 -15.66 -12.10
CA LEU A 56 -17.11 -14.81 -12.86
C LEU A 56 -17.09 -15.12 -14.36
N VAL A 57 -15.91 -15.38 -14.92
CA VAL A 57 -15.75 -15.79 -16.33
C VAL A 57 -16.42 -17.15 -16.57
N PHE A 58 -16.22 -18.12 -15.68
CA PHE A 58 -16.84 -19.44 -15.77
C PHE A 58 -18.37 -19.34 -15.67
N LEU A 59 -18.89 -18.56 -14.73
CA LEU A 59 -20.34 -18.36 -14.57
C LEU A 59 -20.96 -17.75 -15.84
N GLY A 60 -20.33 -16.72 -16.40
CA GLY A 60 -20.76 -16.12 -17.67
C GLY A 60 -20.79 -17.13 -18.81
N ALA A 61 -19.74 -17.97 -18.91
CA ALA A 61 -19.64 -19.02 -19.93
C ALA A 61 -20.75 -20.08 -19.79
N VAL A 62 -21.00 -20.58 -18.58
CA VAL A 62 -22.02 -21.59 -18.31
C VAL A 62 -23.41 -21.08 -18.64
N ILE A 63 -23.75 -19.85 -18.23
CA ILE A 63 -25.08 -19.29 -18.46
C ILE A 63 -25.33 -19.02 -19.94
N ALA A 64 -24.34 -18.48 -20.65
CA ALA A 64 -24.45 -18.30 -22.10
C ALA A 64 -24.50 -19.63 -22.86
N TRP A 65 -23.88 -20.69 -22.33
CA TRP A 65 -23.96 -22.04 -22.90
C TRP A 65 -25.34 -22.68 -22.72
N LEU A 66 -25.99 -22.49 -21.57
CA LEU A 66 -27.33 -23.02 -21.30
C LEU A 66 -28.45 -22.24 -22.01
N THR A 67 -28.25 -20.97 -22.34
CA THR A 67 -29.29 -20.12 -22.95
C THR A 67 -29.46 -20.38 -24.45
N GLU A 68 -30.64 -20.78 -24.93
CA GLU A 68 -30.91 -21.05 -26.36
C GLU A 68 -30.90 -19.83 -27.30
N GLU A 69 -30.46 -18.66 -26.83
CA GLU A 69 -30.40 -17.44 -27.62
C GLU A 69 -29.37 -17.52 -28.77
N SER A 70 -29.73 -16.92 -29.90
CA SER A 70 -28.90 -16.92 -31.12
C SER A 70 -28.20 -15.58 -31.37
N LEU A 71 -28.74 -14.50 -30.80
CA LEU A 71 -28.21 -13.14 -30.95
C LEU A 71 -27.00 -12.94 -30.03
N ARG A 72 -25.84 -12.64 -30.63
CA ARG A 72 -24.56 -12.46 -29.92
C ARG A 72 -24.63 -11.40 -28.82
N ILE A 73 -25.30 -10.28 -29.09
CA ILE A 73 -25.39 -9.18 -28.12
C ILE A 73 -26.24 -9.54 -26.90
N LYS A 74 -27.31 -10.33 -27.09
CA LYS A 74 -28.13 -10.82 -25.98
C LYS A 74 -27.36 -11.82 -25.12
N LEU A 75 -26.64 -12.75 -25.75
CA LEU A 75 -25.79 -13.70 -25.04
C LEU A 75 -24.69 -13.00 -24.23
N PHE A 76 -24.09 -11.95 -24.80
CA PHE A 76 -23.12 -11.12 -24.08
C PHE A 76 -23.78 -10.43 -22.88
N ALA A 77 -24.92 -9.77 -23.07
CA ALA A 77 -25.64 -9.10 -21.98
C ALA A 77 -26.02 -10.07 -20.84
N ILE A 78 -26.48 -11.28 -21.18
CA ILE A 78 -26.77 -12.36 -20.22
C ILE A 78 -25.50 -12.81 -19.49
N GLY A 79 -24.40 -12.96 -20.23
CA GLY A 79 -23.09 -13.28 -19.68
C GLY A 79 -22.51 -12.20 -18.76
N VAL A 80 -22.89 -10.93 -18.95
CA VAL A 80 -22.52 -9.81 -18.05
C VAL A 80 -23.42 -9.76 -16.82
N SER A 81 -24.74 -9.89 -17.01
CA SER A 81 -25.73 -9.63 -15.95
C SER A 81 -25.62 -10.60 -14.77
N ALA A 82 -25.41 -11.89 -15.04
CA ALA A 82 -25.38 -12.88 -13.96
C ALA A 82 -24.14 -12.76 -13.06
N PRO A 83 -22.91 -12.64 -13.59
CA PRO A 83 -21.73 -12.31 -12.78
C PRO A 83 -21.85 -10.95 -12.07
N ALA A 84 -22.46 -9.95 -12.71
CA ALA A 84 -22.65 -8.63 -12.11
C ALA A 84 -23.58 -8.61 -10.89
N ILE A 85 -24.53 -9.56 -10.78
CA ILE A 85 -25.39 -9.71 -9.59
C ILE A 85 -24.59 -10.27 -8.39
N ILE A 86 -23.62 -11.15 -8.64
CA ILE A 86 -22.82 -11.82 -7.59
C ILE A 86 -21.60 -10.96 -7.20
N ALA A 87 -21.09 -10.15 -8.12
CA ALA A 87 -19.93 -9.30 -7.92
C ALA A 87 -19.99 -8.39 -6.66
N PRO A 88 -21.12 -7.76 -6.30
CA PRO A 88 -21.24 -6.99 -5.06
C PRO A 88 -21.16 -7.82 -3.78
N TRP A 89 -21.64 -9.07 -3.81
CA TRP A 89 -21.68 -9.93 -2.62
C TRP A 89 -20.28 -10.42 -2.25
N THR A 90 -19.45 -10.68 -3.26
CA THR A 90 -18.04 -11.03 -3.09
C THR A 90 -17.16 -9.84 -2.69
N ALA A 91 -17.68 -8.60 -2.74
CA ALA A 91 -16.97 -7.42 -2.24
C ALA A 91 -17.23 -7.14 -0.75
N LYS A 92 -18.39 -7.57 -0.23
CA LYS A 92 -18.74 -7.36 1.18
C LYS A 92 -17.92 -8.23 2.14
N SER A 93 -17.42 -9.39 1.71
CA SER A 93 -16.57 -10.24 2.55
C SER A 93 -15.21 -9.60 2.84
N THR A 94 -14.59 -8.95 1.85
CA THR A 94 -13.35 -8.20 2.05
C THR A 94 -13.55 -6.92 2.86
N MET A 95 -14.71 -6.24 2.70
CA MET A 95 -15.04 -5.07 3.51
C MET A 95 -15.42 -5.41 4.95
N ASN A 96 -16.04 -6.56 5.22
CA ASN A 96 -16.41 -6.96 6.57
C ASN A 96 -15.22 -7.36 7.43
N ASP A 97 -14.17 -7.97 6.87
CA ASP A 97 -12.95 -8.26 7.65
C ASP A 97 -12.18 -6.97 8.03
N ILE A 98 -12.25 -5.95 7.18
CA ILE A 98 -11.74 -4.59 7.49
C ILE A 98 -12.67 -3.89 8.49
N ALA A 99 -13.99 -4.02 8.34
CA ALA A 99 -14.99 -3.45 9.25
C ALA A 99 -14.97 -4.10 10.65
N LEU A 100 -14.56 -5.37 10.76
CA LEU A 100 -14.39 -6.06 12.04
C LEU A 100 -13.16 -5.52 12.79
N LEU A 101 -12.08 -5.18 12.09
CA LEU A 101 -10.95 -4.41 12.64
C LEU A 101 -11.32 -2.96 12.96
N GLU A 102 -12.25 -2.35 12.22
CA GLU A 102 -12.78 -1.01 12.46
C GLU A 102 -13.83 -0.92 13.56
N SER A 103 -14.47 -2.03 13.94
CA SER A 103 -15.47 -2.03 15.02
C SER A 103 -14.87 -1.81 16.42
N ILE A 104 -13.54 -1.80 16.54
CA ILE A 104 -12.79 -1.37 17.73
C ILE A 104 -12.37 0.12 17.63
N ALA A 105 -12.57 0.79 16.49
CA ALA A 105 -12.24 2.19 16.26
C ALA A 105 -13.46 2.99 15.76
N LEU A 106 -14.54 2.98 16.55
CA LEU A 106 -15.74 3.80 16.32
C LEU A 106 -15.46 5.29 16.61
N VAL A 107 -14.69 5.94 15.74
CA VAL A 107 -14.81 7.32 15.26
C VAL A 107 -13.80 7.41 14.10
N GLN A 108 -14.22 7.29 12.84
CA GLN A 108 -13.40 7.81 11.75
C GLN A 108 -13.56 9.33 11.74
N PRO A 109 -12.51 10.12 11.99
CA PRO A 109 -12.54 11.52 11.61
C PRO A 109 -12.49 11.50 10.08
N ALA A 110 -13.49 12.08 9.44
CA ALA A 110 -13.34 12.53 8.07
C ALA A 110 -12.24 13.61 8.06
N TYR A 111 -10.98 13.17 8.04
CA TYR A 111 -9.84 14.06 7.82
C TYR A 111 -9.95 14.53 6.38
N ALA A 112 -10.48 15.74 6.22
CA ALA A 112 -10.27 16.55 5.03
C ALA A 112 -8.76 16.77 4.89
N GLN A 113 -8.12 15.87 4.15
CA GLN A 113 -6.69 15.87 3.89
C GLN A 113 -6.37 17.07 2.99
N THR A 114 -6.07 18.18 3.65
CA THR A 114 -5.60 19.44 3.04
C THR A 114 -4.08 19.40 3.01
N LYS A 115 -3.52 18.56 2.16
CA LYS A 115 -2.13 18.68 1.72
C LYS A 115 -1.89 17.81 0.50
N ASP A 116 -1.25 18.40 -0.50
CA ASP A 116 -0.97 17.85 -1.82
C ASP A 116 -0.48 16.40 -1.76
N ALA A 117 -1.44 15.46 -1.85
CA ALA A 117 -1.13 14.08 -2.19
C ALA A 117 -0.54 14.14 -3.59
N ARG A 118 0.75 13.83 -3.70
CA ARG A 118 1.42 13.60 -4.98
C ARG A 118 0.52 12.60 -5.71
N GLN A 119 -0.21 13.05 -6.73
CA GLN A 119 -1.22 12.26 -7.43
C GLN A 119 -0.56 11.02 -8.02
N GLN A 120 -0.48 9.95 -7.23
CA GLN A 120 -0.24 8.62 -7.74
C GLN A 120 -1.53 8.25 -8.46
N GLY A 121 -1.49 8.32 -9.78
CA GLY A 121 -2.70 8.20 -10.59
C GLY A 121 -3.30 6.80 -10.42
N VAL A 122 -4.58 6.65 -10.77
CA VAL A 122 -5.28 5.35 -10.89
C VAL A 122 -4.44 4.29 -11.65
N VAL A 123 -3.61 4.75 -12.58
CA VAL A 123 -2.66 3.94 -13.35
C VAL A 123 -1.60 3.27 -12.46
N ASP A 124 -1.10 3.94 -11.43
CA ASP A 124 -0.08 3.39 -10.53
C ASP A 124 -0.67 2.32 -9.59
N GLY A 125 -1.90 2.50 -9.12
CA GLY A 125 -2.65 1.44 -8.43
C GLY A 125 -2.86 0.21 -9.32
N LEU A 126 -3.24 0.42 -10.59
CA LEU A 126 -3.38 -0.69 -11.55
C LEU A 126 -2.06 -1.43 -11.83
N LYS A 127 -0.92 -0.72 -11.89
CA LYS A 127 0.39 -1.37 -12.04
C LYS A 127 0.73 -2.27 -10.85
N VAL A 128 0.41 -1.85 -9.62
CA VAL A 128 0.59 -2.65 -8.41
C VAL A 128 -0.30 -3.90 -8.45
N LEU A 129 -1.58 -3.75 -8.80
CA LEU A 129 -2.53 -4.86 -8.91
C LEU A 129 -2.09 -5.90 -9.97
N LEU A 130 -1.65 -5.42 -11.13
CA LEU A 130 -1.19 -6.26 -12.24
C LEU A 130 0.20 -6.85 -11.99
N GLY A 131 0.88 -6.48 -10.90
CA GLY A 131 2.24 -6.93 -10.58
C GLY A 131 3.29 -6.42 -11.57
N ILE A 132 3.01 -5.29 -12.25
CA ILE A 132 3.93 -4.62 -13.18
C ILE A 132 4.96 -3.81 -12.39
N THR A 133 4.57 -3.28 -11.23
CA THR A 133 5.47 -2.63 -10.27
C THR A 133 5.81 -3.61 -9.17
N GLU A 134 7.10 -3.79 -8.88
CA GLU A 134 7.56 -4.54 -7.72
C GLU A 134 7.07 -3.83 -6.45
N ILE A 135 6.16 -4.48 -5.74
CA ILE A 135 5.83 -4.10 -4.37
C ILE A 135 7.11 -4.35 -3.59
N PRO A 136 7.66 -3.36 -2.86
CA PRO A 136 8.79 -3.58 -1.98
C PRO A 136 8.45 -4.80 -1.11
N ASP A 137 9.29 -5.84 -1.13
CA ASP A 137 8.99 -7.10 -0.45
C ASP A 137 8.54 -6.77 0.98
N PRO A 138 7.33 -7.15 1.42
CA PRO A 138 6.87 -6.88 2.78
C PRO A 138 7.79 -7.52 3.84
N LYS A 139 8.70 -8.42 3.44
CA LYS A 139 9.76 -8.98 4.31
C LYS A 139 10.99 -8.09 4.47
N GLU A 140 11.11 -7.02 3.69
CA GLU A 140 12.13 -5.98 3.89
C GLU A 140 11.49 -4.73 4.49
N GLU A 141 10.81 -4.87 5.63
CA GLU A 141 10.54 -3.71 6.47
C GLU A 141 11.87 -3.03 6.80
N ARG A 142 12.04 -1.83 6.25
CA ARG A 142 13.22 -1.01 6.42
C ARG A 142 12.95 0.04 7.48
N TYR A 143 13.95 0.30 8.30
CA TYR A 143 13.86 1.13 9.47
C TYR A 143 15.02 2.12 9.49
N TRP A 144 14.69 3.35 9.85
CA TRP A 144 15.66 4.34 10.31
C TRP A 144 15.92 4.15 11.80
N VAL A 145 17.16 4.38 12.23
CA VAL A 145 17.52 4.44 13.65
C VAL A 145 17.52 5.90 14.09
N ILE A 146 16.60 6.24 14.99
CA ILE A 146 16.43 7.60 15.50
C ILE A 146 17.01 7.69 16.90
N VAL A 147 17.92 8.66 17.08
CA VAL A 147 18.69 8.85 18.32
C VAL A 147 18.18 10.00 19.17
N GLY A 148 17.41 10.90 18.55
CA GLY A 148 16.76 12.03 19.20
C GLY A 148 15.66 12.60 18.33
N ALA A 149 14.75 13.37 18.95
CA ALA A 149 13.70 14.09 18.24
C ALA A 149 13.48 15.44 18.93
N PHE A 150 13.57 16.53 18.18
CA PHE A 150 13.54 17.90 18.73
C PHE A 150 12.46 18.73 18.05
N SER A 151 11.78 19.60 18.81
CA SER A 151 10.87 20.58 18.21
C SER A 151 11.60 21.69 17.45
N ASP A 152 12.85 21.95 17.82
CA ASP A 152 13.73 22.96 17.25
C ASP A 152 14.72 22.30 16.30
N LEU A 153 14.80 22.85 15.08
CA LEU A 153 15.67 22.36 14.02
C LEU A 153 17.15 22.57 14.39
N ASP A 154 17.49 23.70 15.03
CA ASP A 154 18.88 24.01 15.39
C ASP A 154 19.39 23.05 16.45
N GLN A 155 18.53 22.63 17.39
CA GLN A 155 18.89 21.62 18.39
C GLN A 155 19.11 20.24 17.76
N ALA A 156 18.30 19.86 16.77
CA ALA A 156 18.51 18.62 16.03
C ALA A 156 19.86 18.63 15.30
N TYR A 157 20.23 19.76 14.68
CA TYR A 157 21.53 19.93 14.02
C TYR A 157 22.69 19.87 15.00
N LEU A 158 22.57 20.51 16.16
CA LEU A 158 23.61 20.47 17.19
C LEU A 158 23.88 19.03 17.62
N LEU A 159 22.83 18.22 17.83
CA LEU A 159 23.02 16.80 18.17
C LEU A 159 23.64 16.01 17.01
N ALA A 160 23.16 16.19 15.77
CA ALA A 160 23.73 15.48 14.62
C ALA A 160 25.23 15.79 14.44
N ASN A 161 25.62 17.05 14.58
CA ASN A 161 27.02 17.48 14.51
C ASN A 161 27.85 16.95 15.68
N GLU A 162 27.31 16.94 16.90
CA GLU A 162 27.98 16.36 18.06
C GLU A 162 28.25 14.86 17.85
N ILE A 163 27.25 14.12 17.35
CA ILE A 163 27.41 12.70 17.03
C ILE A 163 28.44 12.50 15.92
N ASN A 164 28.40 13.27 14.83
CA ASN A 164 29.37 13.16 13.75
C ASN A 164 30.79 13.55 14.16
N HIS A 165 30.94 14.43 15.14
CA HIS A 165 32.25 14.80 15.67
C HIS A 165 32.82 13.70 16.57
N ALA A 166 31.99 13.10 17.42
CA ALA A 166 32.40 12.03 18.33
C ALA A 166 32.53 10.66 17.63
N HIS A 167 31.64 10.39 16.67
CA HIS A 167 31.44 9.11 15.98
C HIS A 167 31.18 9.35 14.47
N PRO A 168 32.20 9.72 13.68
CA PRO A 168 32.05 10.00 12.26
C PRO A 168 31.48 8.82 11.44
N GLU A 169 31.66 7.60 11.93
CA GLU A 169 31.15 6.37 11.31
C GLU A 169 29.63 6.24 11.33
N LEU A 170 28.93 6.98 12.20
CA LEU A 170 27.48 6.93 12.31
C LEU A 170 26.77 7.78 11.26
N ASP A 171 27.46 8.73 10.61
CA ASP A 171 26.91 9.62 9.57
C ASP A 171 25.49 10.13 9.92
N ALA A 172 25.40 10.82 11.06
CA ALA A 172 24.17 11.36 11.60
C ALA A 172 23.67 12.55 10.77
N PHE A 173 22.35 12.64 10.59
CA PHE A 173 21.73 13.76 9.88
C PHE A 173 20.35 14.08 10.44
N VAL A 174 19.82 15.27 10.13
CA VAL A 174 18.47 15.66 10.54
C VAL A 174 17.47 15.28 9.46
N GLY A 175 16.46 14.48 9.83
CA GLY A 175 15.42 14.05 8.91
C GLY A 175 14.20 14.98 8.85
N SER A 176 13.36 14.76 7.84
CA SER A 176 12.06 15.41 7.67
C SER A 176 11.07 15.02 8.77
N ARG A 177 10.18 15.96 9.11
CA ARG A 177 9.09 15.76 10.07
C ARG A 177 8.04 14.82 9.49
N MET A 178 7.53 13.93 10.32
CA MET A 178 6.36 13.13 9.94
C MET A 178 5.10 14.01 9.92
N PRO A 179 4.13 13.76 9.02
CA PRO A 179 2.83 14.41 9.07
C PRO A 179 2.19 14.27 10.47
N GLY A 180 1.76 15.39 11.05
CA GLY A 180 1.17 15.42 12.40
C GLY A 180 2.17 15.35 13.56
N ASN A 181 3.47 15.13 13.30
CA ASN A 181 4.51 15.16 14.32
C ASN A 181 5.38 16.43 14.16
N PRO A 182 5.39 17.35 15.16
CA PRO A 182 6.16 18.58 15.05
C PRO A 182 7.68 18.40 15.22
N LEU A 183 8.15 17.20 15.56
CA LEU A 183 9.54 16.93 15.92
C LEU A 183 10.41 16.58 14.70
N PHE A 184 11.59 17.18 14.65
CA PHE A 184 12.71 16.86 13.76
C PHE A 184 13.50 15.67 14.31
N PRO A 185 13.49 14.52 13.62
CA PRO A 185 14.30 13.36 14.01
C PRO A 185 15.79 13.59 13.72
N VAL A 186 16.65 13.08 14.60
CA VAL A 186 18.08 12.90 14.32
C VAL A 186 18.30 11.42 14.02
N ILE A 187 18.81 11.13 12.83
CA ILE A 187 18.91 9.80 12.26
C ILE A 187 20.39 9.44 12.11
N VAL A 188 20.73 8.17 12.29
CA VAL A 188 22.09 7.63 12.08
C VAL A 188 22.08 6.50 11.05
N GLY A 189 23.24 6.24 10.45
CA GLY A 189 23.46 5.28 9.37
C GLY A 189 23.66 5.92 8.00
N GLY A 190 23.69 7.25 7.92
CA GLY A 190 23.91 7.98 6.68
C GLY A 190 22.79 7.85 5.65
N LYS A 191 23.12 8.14 4.38
CA LYS A 191 22.18 8.04 3.25
C LYS A 191 21.62 6.64 3.05
N ASP A 192 22.40 5.62 3.41
CA ASP A 192 22.02 4.21 3.31
C ASP A 192 21.45 3.65 4.63
N GLY A 193 21.13 4.54 5.59
CA GLY A 193 20.63 4.18 6.92
C GLY A 193 19.24 3.54 6.94
N TYR A 194 18.53 3.48 5.80
CA TYR A 194 17.24 2.82 5.67
C TYR A 194 17.41 1.33 5.40
N MET A 195 17.61 0.58 6.47
CA MET A 195 18.07 -0.81 6.43
C MET A 195 17.05 -1.79 7.00
N THR A 196 17.21 -3.08 6.71
CA THR A 196 16.34 -4.14 7.22
C THR A 196 16.31 -4.16 8.75
N LEU A 197 15.20 -4.65 9.33
CA LEU A 197 15.00 -4.73 10.79
C LEU A 197 16.22 -5.29 11.54
N ALA A 198 16.80 -6.40 11.09
CA ALA A 198 17.94 -7.03 11.75
C ALA A 198 19.19 -6.13 11.78
N ASN A 199 19.44 -5.37 10.70
CA ASN A 199 20.56 -4.43 10.65
C ASN A 199 20.25 -3.17 11.46
N ALA A 200 19.01 -2.67 11.39
CA ALA A 200 18.58 -1.51 12.15
C ALA A 200 18.64 -1.77 13.67
N GLN A 201 18.28 -2.97 14.13
CA GLN A 201 18.42 -3.39 15.52
C GLN A 201 19.88 -3.46 15.98
N LYS A 202 20.79 -3.94 15.13
CA LYS A 202 22.23 -3.93 15.42
C LYS A 202 22.77 -2.51 15.57
N LEU A 203 22.39 -1.62 14.66
CA LEU A 203 22.79 -0.21 14.71
C LEU A 203 22.15 0.49 15.93
N GLN A 204 20.88 0.24 16.23
CA GLN A 204 20.20 0.75 17.42
C GLN A 204 20.90 0.30 18.71
N GLN A 205 21.25 -0.99 18.83
CA GLN A 205 21.97 -1.51 19.98
C GLN A 205 23.34 -0.84 20.11
N HIS A 206 24.07 -0.74 19.00
CA HIS A 206 25.37 -0.09 18.98
C HIS A 206 25.30 1.37 19.47
N VAL A 207 24.32 2.14 18.98
CA VAL A 207 24.09 3.53 19.40
C VAL A 207 23.70 3.63 20.88
N ASN A 208 22.91 2.67 21.38
CA ASN A 208 22.54 2.60 22.79
C ASN A 208 23.74 2.29 23.68
N ASP A 209 24.61 1.38 23.25
CA ASP A 209 25.84 1.01 23.97
C ASP A 209 26.82 2.20 24.07
N LEU A 210 26.82 3.08 23.06
CA LEU A 210 27.57 4.34 23.07
C LEU A 210 26.96 5.43 23.97
N GLY A 211 25.71 5.25 24.44
CA GLY A 211 25.02 6.22 25.30
C GLY A 211 24.65 7.53 24.61
N LEU A 212 24.55 7.53 23.27
CA LEU A 212 24.31 8.76 22.48
C LEU A 212 22.87 9.30 22.58
N SER A 213 21.93 8.49 23.05
CA SER A 213 20.53 8.87 23.18
C SER A 213 20.12 8.98 24.66
N LYS A 214 19.54 10.13 25.04
CA LYS A 214 19.11 10.38 26.44
C LYS A 214 17.92 9.51 26.90
N GLY A 215 17.24 8.83 25.98
CA GLY A 215 16.08 7.98 26.26
C GLY A 215 16.06 6.66 25.50
N GLY A 216 17.20 6.26 24.93
CA GLY A 216 17.28 5.12 24.01
C GLY A 216 16.97 5.53 22.56
N ALA A 217 17.70 4.91 21.62
CA ALA A 217 17.41 4.99 20.21
C ALA A 217 16.18 4.13 19.89
N TYR A 218 15.39 4.54 18.90
CA TYR A 218 14.20 3.80 18.45
C TYR A 218 14.15 3.66 16.94
N LEU A 219 13.39 2.68 16.46
CA LEU A 219 13.25 2.38 15.04
C LEU A 219 12.04 3.09 14.45
N SER A 220 12.16 3.60 13.22
CA SER A 220 11.04 4.18 12.50
C SER A 220 10.96 3.67 11.07
N ALA A 221 9.79 3.14 10.69
CA ALA A 221 9.51 2.64 9.35
C ALA A 221 9.22 3.75 8.32
N TYR A 222 9.07 5.02 8.74
CA TYR A 222 8.72 6.11 7.83
C TYR A 222 9.85 6.39 6.83
N ALA A 223 9.66 6.04 5.56
CA ALA A 223 10.70 6.10 4.53
C ALA A 223 11.14 7.52 4.18
N GLU A 224 10.20 8.47 4.16
CA GLU A 224 10.40 9.85 3.68
C GLU A 224 11.04 10.76 4.73
N ARG A 225 12.22 10.35 5.22
CA ARG A 225 12.99 11.13 6.19
C ARG A 225 14.05 12.01 5.55
N VAL A 226 14.34 11.85 4.27
CA VAL A 226 15.30 12.71 3.58
C VAL A 226 14.64 14.08 3.33
N PRO A 227 15.32 15.21 3.60
CA PRO A 227 14.85 16.54 3.24
C PRO A 227 14.49 16.65 1.75
N GLU A 228 13.46 17.45 1.41
CA GLU A 228 12.97 17.60 0.03
C GLU A 228 14.03 18.12 -0.96
N ASP A 229 15.04 18.83 -0.47
CA ASP A 229 16.17 19.30 -1.27
C ASP A 229 17.21 18.19 -1.54
N GLY A 230 16.96 16.96 -1.09
CA GLY A 230 17.78 15.78 -1.33
C GLY A 230 19.13 15.79 -0.61
N ASN A 231 19.41 16.84 0.17
CA ASN A 231 20.62 16.96 0.94
C ASN A 231 20.31 16.63 2.40
N PRO A 232 20.80 15.49 2.93
CA PRO A 232 20.87 15.33 4.37
C PRO A 232 21.73 16.50 4.89
N ARG A 233 21.09 17.37 5.64
CA ARG A 233 21.73 18.51 6.28
C ARG A 233 22.12 18.10 7.69
#